data_AF-A0A382KGL8-F1
#
_entry.id   AF-A0A382KGL8-F1
#
_cell.length_a   1.000
_cell.length_b   1.000
_cell.length_c   1.000
_cell.angle_alpha   90.00
_cell.angle_beta   90.00
_cell.angle_gamma   90.00
#
_symmetry.space_group_name_H-M   'P 1'
#
loop_
_entity.id
_entity.type
_entity.pdbx_description
1 polymer ?
#
loop_
_entity_poly.entity_id
_entity_poly.type
_entity_poly.pdbx_seq_one_letter_code
_entity_poly.pdbx_strand_id
1 'polypeptide(L)'
;MEQEIPKTQCAIQLVGPDKLELNTQKEVYAPGPHQMIGKIDAVGLCFSDLKLLKQFDGHVRKSEVISGIDTSILEELPSYKPGNNPTVPGHEVFCTIV
;
A
#
# COMPACT_ATOMS: atom_id res chain seq x y z
N MET A 1 1.92 13.33 24.18
CA MET A 1 2.98 13.98 23.38
C MET A 1 2.51 13.94 21.95
N GLU A 2 2.37 15.09 21.29
CA GLU A 2 2.14 15.10 19.85
C GLU A 2 3.34 14.46 19.17
N GLN A 3 3.10 13.39 18.41
CA GLN A 3 4.13 12.71 17.64
C GLN A 3 4.20 13.36 16.26
N GLU A 4 5.36 13.90 15.89
CA GLU A 4 5.56 14.45 14.56
C GLU A 4 5.54 13.31 13.53
N ILE A 5 4.64 13.40 12.55
CA ILE A 5 4.50 12.41 11.49
C ILE A 5 5.50 12.75 10.38
N PRO A 6 6.44 11.84 10.05
CA PRO A 6 7.41 12.10 9.00
C PRO A 6 6.73 12.20 7.64
N LYS A 7 7.29 13.00 6.73
CA LYS A 7 6.74 13.18 5.36
C LYS A 7 7.06 11.99 4.43
N THR A 8 8.11 11.24 4.74
CA THR A 8 8.53 10.07 3.96
C THR A 8 8.81 8.87 4.88
N GLN A 9 8.77 7.69 4.30
CA GLN A 9 8.95 6.40 4.95
C GLN A 9 9.72 5.43 4.02
N CYS A 10 10.21 4.37 4.64
CA CYS A 10 10.82 3.25 3.94
C CYS A 10 9.78 2.15 3.70
N ALA A 11 9.72 1.60 2.49
CA ALA A 11 8.83 0.49 2.16
C ALA A 11 9.47 -0.47 1.15
N ILE A 12 9.17 -1.76 1.30
CA ILE A 12 9.34 -2.73 0.22
C ILE A 12 8.24 -2.47 -0.80
N GLN A 13 8.63 -2.09 -2.01
CA GLN A 13 7.71 -1.72 -3.08
C GLN A 13 7.83 -2.68 -4.25
N LEU A 14 6.69 -3.17 -4.73
CA LEU A 14 6.58 -3.96 -5.94
C LEU A 14 6.43 -3.01 -7.12
N VAL A 15 7.31 -3.15 -8.11
CA VAL A 15 7.38 -2.26 -9.30
C VAL A 15 7.18 -3.01 -10.61
N GLY A 16 6.99 -4.33 -10.55
CA GLY A 16 6.74 -5.19 -11.70
C GLY A 16 6.64 -6.66 -11.27
N PRO A 17 6.30 -7.57 -12.21
CA PRO A 17 6.35 -9.01 -11.96
C PRO A 17 7.77 -9.40 -11.53
N ASP A 18 7.87 -10.07 -10.38
CA ASP A 18 9.15 -10.49 -9.80
C ASP A 18 10.15 -9.36 -9.48
N LYS A 19 9.67 -8.12 -9.37
CA LYS A 19 10.51 -6.95 -9.09
C LYS A 19 10.07 -6.26 -7.81
N LEU A 20 10.98 -6.20 -6.85
CA LEU A 20 10.83 -5.45 -5.60
C LEU A 20 12.03 -4.50 -5.42
N GLU A 21 11.74 -3.36 -4.82
CA GLU A 21 12.72 -2.32 -4.49
C GLU A 21 12.53 -1.88 -3.03
N LEU A 22 13.62 -1.45 -2.39
CA LEU A 22 13.55 -0.75 -1.13
C LEU A 22 13.38 0.75 -1.41
N ASN A 23 12.14 1.24 -1.39
CA ASN A 23 11.86 2.66 -1.55
C ASN A 23 12.03 3.37 -0.21
N THR A 24 13.12 4.13 -0.05
CA THR A 24 13.44 4.88 1.17
C THR A 24 12.81 6.28 1.23
N GLN A 25 12.10 6.70 0.18
CA GLN A 25 11.52 8.03 0.01
C GLN A 25 10.02 7.97 -0.30
N LYS A 26 9.34 6.89 0.11
CA LYS A 26 7.90 6.75 -0.12
C LYS A 26 7.16 7.79 0.73
N GLU A 27 6.19 8.48 0.14
CA GLU A 27 5.36 9.44 0.88
C GLU A 27 4.58 8.77 2.04
N VAL A 28 4.44 9.49 3.15
CA VAL A 28 3.47 9.18 4.21
C VAL A 28 2.24 10.03 3.96
N TYR A 29 1.12 9.37 3.65
CA TYR A 29 -0.14 10.05 3.34
C TYR A 29 -0.73 10.71 4.59
N ALA A 30 -1.31 11.90 4.43
CA ALA A 30 -2.14 12.50 5.47
C ALA A 30 -3.44 11.67 5.61
N PRO A 31 -3.96 11.48 6.84
CA PRO A 31 -5.20 10.74 7.02
C PRO A 31 -6.37 11.61 6.55
N GLY A 32 -7.26 11.03 5.75
CA GLY A 32 -8.57 11.62 5.49
C GLY A 32 -9.49 11.62 6.73
N PRO A 33 -10.70 12.18 6.64
CA PRO A 33 -11.60 12.37 7.78
C PRO A 33 -11.99 11.09 8.55
N HIS A 34 -11.86 9.92 7.91
CA HIS A 34 -12.22 8.62 8.48
C HIS A 34 -11.04 7.64 8.50
N GLN A 35 -9.82 8.15 8.43
CA GLN A 35 -8.60 7.35 8.42
C GLN A 35 -7.77 7.62 9.67
N MET A 36 -6.97 6.63 10.07
CA MET A 36 -5.99 6.76 11.13
C MET A 36 -4.61 6.44 10.56
N ILE A 37 -3.57 7.05 11.10
CA ILE A 37 -2.19 6.67 10.78
C ILE A 37 -1.74 5.62 11.80
N GLY A 38 -1.18 4.53 11.30
CA GLY A 38 -0.53 3.51 12.11
C GLY A 38 0.97 3.52 11.85
N LYS A 39 1.79 3.65 12.89
CA LYS A 39 3.22 3.35 12.83
C LYS A 39 3.39 1.83 12.85
N ILE A 40 3.90 1.28 11.76
CA ILE A 40 4.12 -0.16 11.61
C ILE A 40 5.29 -0.57 12.53
N ASP A 41 5.03 -1.51 13.43
CA ASP A 41 6.03 -2.09 14.32
C ASP A 41 6.50 -3.46 13.80
N ALA A 42 5.58 -4.22 13.17
CA ALA A 42 5.90 -5.47 12.46
C ALA A 42 4.88 -5.75 11.34
N VAL A 43 5.28 -6.56 10.35
CA VAL A 43 4.37 -7.07 9.32
C VAL A 43 4.70 -8.52 9.02
N GLY A 44 3.67 -9.37 9.01
CA GLY A 44 3.75 -10.77 8.62
C GLY A 44 3.99 -10.91 7.12
N LEU A 45 4.65 -12.00 6.74
CA LEU A 45 4.84 -12.39 5.35
C LEU A 45 3.91 -13.57 5.05
N CYS A 46 3.02 -13.39 4.08
CA CYS A 46 2.06 -14.40 3.70
C CYS A 46 2.21 -14.80 2.23
N PHE A 47 1.75 -16.00 1.90
CA PHE A 47 1.84 -16.53 0.55
C PHE A 47 1.10 -15.67 -0.49
N SER A 48 0.08 -14.91 -0.09
CA SER A 48 -0.59 -13.95 -0.99
C SER A 48 0.30 -12.77 -1.38
N ASP A 49 1.28 -12.39 -0.56
CA ASP A 49 2.29 -11.39 -0.95
C ASP A 49 3.18 -11.94 -2.07
N LEU A 50 3.53 -13.24 -2.02
CA LEU A 50 4.24 -13.91 -3.12
C LEU A 50 3.38 -13.99 -4.39
N LYS A 51 2.08 -14.29 -4.26
CA LYS A 51 1.16 -14.26 -5.42
C LYS A 51 1.13 -12.87 -6.05
N LEU A 52 1.06 -11.82 -5.23
CA LEU A 52 1.07 -10.43 -5.70
C LEU A 52 2.39 -10.06 -6.37
N LEU A 53 3.54 -10.47 -5.81
CA LEU A 53 4.85 -10.26 -6.43
C LEU A 53 4.97 -10.96 -7.78
N LYS A 54 4.53 -12.21 -7.88
CA LYS A 54 4.64 -13.02 -9.10
C LYS A 54 3.69 -12.55 -10.20
N GLN A 55 2.42 -12.32 -9.85
CA GLN A 55 1.38 -11.99 -10.83
C GLN A 55 1.34 -10.50 -11.14
N PHE A 56 1.74 -9.64 -10.21
CA PHE A 56 1.71 -8.18 -10.30
C PHE A 56 0.42 -7.65 -10.95
N ASP A 57 0.48 -7.11 -12.17
CA ASP A 57 -0.68 -6.58 -12.90
C ASP A 57 -1.75 -7.64 -13.24
N GLY A 58 -1.37 -8.92 -13.28
CA GLY A 58 -2.29 -10.06 -13.39
C GLY A 58 -2.96 -10.48 -12.07
N HIS A 59 -2.59 -9.88 -10.93
CA HIS A 59 -3.18 -10.19 -9.62
C HIS A 59 -4.52 -9.45 -9.44
N VAL A 60 -5.53 -10.08 -8.84
CA VAL A 60 -6.87 -9.48 -8.64
C VAL A 60 -6.85 -8.15 -7.86
N ARG A 61 -5.94 -8.00 -6.89
CA ARG A 61 -5.72 -6.73 -6.15
C ARG A 61 -5.26 -5.56 -7.05
N LYS A 62 -4.75 -5.88 -8.24
CA LYS A 62 -4.20 -4.95 -9.22
C LYS A 62 -5.14 -4.78 -10.42
N SER A 63 -6.27 -5.47 -10.44
CA SER A 63 -7.31 -5.25 -11.45
C SER A 63 -8.04 -3.93 -11.21
N GLU A 64 -8.52 -3.33 -12.30
CA GLU A 64 -9.38 -2.15 -12.23
C GLU A 64 -10.76 -2.52 -11.66
N VAL A 65 -11.30 -1.66 -10.81
CA VAL A 65 -12.69 -1.73 -10.38
C VAL A 65 -13.55 -1.07 -11.44
N ILE A 66 -14.43 -1.86 -12.08
CA ILE A 66 -15.22 -1.42 -13.23
C ILE A 66 -16.60 -0.85 -12.87
N SER A 67 -17.09 -1.11 -11.66
CA SER A 67 -18.41 -0.66 -11.20
C SER A 67 -18.56 -0.75 -9.68
N GLY A 68 -19.63 -0.15 -9.12
CA GLY A 68 -19.99 -0.23 -7.70
C GLY A 68 -19.44 0.89 -6.81
N ILE A 69 -18.56 1.73 -7.35
CA ILE A 69 -17.98 2.90 -6.68
C ILE A 69 -17.56 3.92 -7.75
N ASP A 70 -17.63 5.20 -7.42
CA ASP A 70 -17.16 6.26 -8.30
C ASP A 70 -15.63 6.23 -8.42
N THR A 71 -15.11 6.36 -9.64
CA THR A 71 -13.66 6.34 -9.90
C THR A 71 -12.91 7.44 -9.15
N SER A 72 -13.52 8.62 -8.97
CA SER A 72 -12.91 9.71 -8.21
C SER A 72 -12.65 9.34 -6.76
N ILE A 73 -13.55 8.55 -6.14
CA ILE A 73 -13.37 8.06 -4.77
C ILE A 73 -12.24 7.03 -4.72
N LEU A 74 -12.11 6.16 -5.74
CA LEU A 74 -11.02 5.19 -5.82
C LEU A 74 -9.66 5.87 -5.92
N GLU A 75 -9.57 6.98 -6.66
CA GLU A 75 -8.32 7.75 -6.83
C GLU A 75 -7.84 8.40 -5.52
N GLU A 76 -8.76 8.69 -4.60
CA GLU A 76 -8.42 9.18 -3.26
C GLU A 76 -7.79 8.10 -2.36
N LEU A 77 -7.98 6.80 -2.66
CA LEU A 77 -7.48 5.71 -1.84
C LEU A 77 -6.00 5.42 -2.13
N PRO A 78 -5.07 5.65 -1.19
CA PRO A 78 -3.64 5.48 -1.47
C PRO A 78 -3.23 4.03 -1.80
N SER A 79 -4.04 3.06 -1.36
CA SER A 79 -3.83 1.62 -1.62
C SER A 79 -4.37 1.15 -2.97
N TYR A 80 -5.22 1.92 -3.64
CA TYR A 80 -5.74 1.58 -4.96
C TYR A 80 -4.67 1.86 -6.02
N LYS A 81 -4.04 0.79 -6.52
CA LYS A 81 -2.94 0.85 -7.47
C LYS A 81 -3.19 -0.17 -8.59
N PRO A 82 -4.13 0.06 -9.50
CA PRO A 82 -4.44 -0.89 -10.57
C PRO A 82 -3.31 -0.99 -11.61
N GLY A 83 -3.36 -2.02 -12.45
CA GLY A 83 -2.44 -2.27 -13.56
C GLY A 83 -0.98 -2.29 -13.14
N ASN A 84 -0.16 -1.52 -13.83
CA ASN A 84 1.29 -1.45 -13.59
C ASN A 84 1.73 -0.49 -12.48
N ASN A 85 0.79 0.15 -11.78
CA ASN A 85 1.13 1.12 -10.73
C ASN A 85 1.90 0.45 -9.57
N PRO A 86 3.04 0.99 -9.12
CA PRO A 86 3.77 0.40 -8.00
C PRO A 86 2.93 0.27 -6.72
N THR A 87 3.09 -0.82 -5.97
CA THR A 87 2.31 -1.11 -4.75
C THR A 87 3.17 -1.63 -3.60
N VAL A 88 2.64 -1.59 -2.38
CA VAL A 88 3.31 -2.11 -1.18
C VAL A 88 2.50 -3.33 -0.66
N PRO A 89 3.14 -4.50 -0.46
CA PRO A 89 2.51 -5.69 0.09
C PRO A 89 2.44 -5.61 1.63
N GLY A 90 1.99 -6.67 2.30
CA GLY A 90 1.95 -6.73 3.77
C GLY A 90 0.57 -6.36 4.33
N HIS A 91 -0.30 -7.37 4.41
CA HIS A 91 -1.66 -7.25 4.95
C HIS A 91 -1.79 -7.80 6.38
N GLU A 92 -0.71 -8.33 6.95
CA GLU A 92 -0.64 -8.90 8.30
C GLU A 92 0.10 -7.93 9.23
N VAL A 93 -0.45 -6.72 9.40
CA VAL A 93 0.24 -5.60 10.06
C VAL A 93 0.00 -5.60 11.57
N PHE A 94 1.06 -5.36 12.35
CA PHE A 94 1.02 -4.95 13.74
C PHE A 94 1.54 -3.51 13.85
N CYS A 95 0.74 -2.62 14.42
CA CYS A 95 1.05 -1.19 14.47
C CYS A 95 0.50 -0.49 15.72
N THR A 96 1.07 0.67 16.00
CA THR A 96 0.59 1.62 17.00
C THR A 96 -0.10 2.80 16.30
N ILE A 97 -1.28 3.20 16.76
CA ILE A 97 -1.98 4.40 16.26
C ILE A 97 -1.20 5.65 16.71
N VAL A 98 -0.99 6.59 15.78
CA VAL A 98 -0.30 7.86 16.03
C VAL A 98 -1.23 9.06 15.91
#